data_AF-A0A2E8VE83-F1
#
_entry.id   AF-A0A2E8VE83-F1
#
_cell.length_a   1.000
_cell.length_b   1.000
_cell.length_c   1.000
_cell.angle_alpha   90.00
_cell.angle_beta   90.00
_cell.angle_gamma   90.00
#
_symmetry.space_group_name_H-M   'P 1'
#
loop_
_entity.id
_entity.type
_entity.pdbx_description
1 polymer ?
#
loop_
_entity_poly.entity_id
_entity_poly.type
_entity_poly.pdbx_seq_one_letter_code
_entity_poly.pdbx_strand_id
1 'polypeptide(L)'
;MVRFYFILILICISCSKPPVPIPPTPTKISHPTLNNTSPLSEGVINQYDIWQFLNQKPVEPEVFELLGLPDSVWVSDDEKYKILYYYIEFLDDYNSVEINVKTMKVSSFEWD
;
A
#
# COMPACT_ATOMS: atom_id res chain seq x y z
N MET A 1 50.40 -11.50 -11.47
CA MET A 1 49.84 -11.52 -10.10
C MET A 1 48.84 -10.38 -9.84
N VAL A 2 49.14 -9.12 -10.16
CA VAL A 2 48.25 -7.94 -9.88
C VAL A 2 46.84 -8.04 -10.49
N ARG A 3 46.72 -8.65 -11.68
CA ARG A 3 45.46 -8.79 -12.41
C ARG A 3 44.44 -9.73 -11.74
N PHE A 4 44.91 -10.68 -10.93
CA PHE A 4 44.08 -11.64 -10.20
C PHE A 4 43.45 -11.00 -8.95
N TYR A 5 44.21 -10.14 -8.27
CA TYR A 5 43.71 -9.39 -7.10
C TYR A 5 42.61 -8.39 -7.48
N PHE A 6 42.71 -7.77 -8.66
CA PHE A 6 41.69 -6.84 -9.15
C PHE A 6 40.33 -7.51 -9.40
N ILE A 7 40.35 -8.74 -9.93
CA ILE A 7 39.13 -9.54 -10.16
C ILE A 7 38.50 -9.95 -8.82
N LEU A 8 39.32 -10.33 -7.83
CA LEU A 8 38.82 -10.67 -6.49
C LEU A 8 38.15 -9.47 -5.80
N ILE A 9 38.72 -8.28 -5.95
CA ILE A 9 38.15 -7.04 -5.40
C ILE A 9 36.80 -6.72 -6.07
N LEU A 10 36.68 -6.86 -7.39
CA LEU A 10 35.42 -6.66 -8.12
C LEU A 10 34.30 -7.60 -7.67
N ILE A 11 34.62 -8.86 -7.34
CA ILE A 11 33.65 -9.85 -6.86
C ILE A 11 33.16 -9.49 -5.44
N CYS A 12 34.04 -8.99 -4.57
CA CYS A 12 33.67 -8.57 -3.21
C CYS A 12 32.79 -7.31 -3.16
N ILE A 13 32.85 -6.44 -4.18
CA ILE A 13 32.01 -5.22 -4.25
C ILE A 13 30.60 -5.55 -4.79
N SER A 14 30.39 -6.72 -5.39
CA SER A 14 29.11 -7.12 -5.97
C SER A 14 28.06 -7.59 -4.95
N CYS A 15 28.31 -7.42 -3.65
CA CYS A 15 27.37 -7.83 -2.60
C CYS A 15 26.25 -6.79 -2.42
N SER A 16 25.30 -6.76 -3.36
CA SER A 16 24.04 -6.04 -3.19
C SER A 16 23.16 -6.77 -2.17
N LYS A 17 22.68 -6.06 -1.15
CA LYS A 17 21.69 -6.60 -0.20
C LYS A 17 20.45 -7.07 -1.00
N PRO A 18 19.90 -8.26 -0.71
CA PRO A 18 18.66 -8.68 -1.34
C PRO A 18 17.55 -7.68 -1.03
N PRO A 19 16.58 -7.49 -1.94
CA PRO A 19 15.44 -6.62 -1.69
C PRO A 19 14.70 -7.09 -0.44
N VAL A 20 14.25 -6.14 0.38
CA VAL A 20 13.42 -6.44 1.55
C VAL A 20 12.04 -6.86 1.02
N PRO A 21 11.53 -8.04 1.40
CA PRO A 21 10.21 -8.48 0.94
C PRO A 21 9.13 -7.49 1.37
N ILE A 22 8.18 -7.21 0.47
CA ILE A 22 7.02 -6.38 0.80
C ILE A 22 6.14 -7.15 1.80
N PRO A 23 5.71 -6.51 2.90
CA PRO A 23 4.78 -7.13 3.84
C PRO A 23 3.47 -7.51 3.13
N PRO A 24 2.91 -8.71 3.38
CA PRO A 24 1.60 -9.06 2.84
C PRO A 24 0.56 -8.07 3.34
N THR A 25 -0.36 -7.68 2.47
CA THR A 25 -1.42 -6.72 2.80
C THR A 25 -2.71 -7.48 3.06
N PRO A 26 -3.35 -7.32 4.23
CA PRO A 26 -4.62 -7.95 4.50
C PRO A 26 -5.71 -7.39 3.59
N THR A 27 -6.67 -8.24 3.22
CA THR A 27 -7.84 -7.92 2.39
C THR A 27 -9.09 -8.45 3.07
N LYS A 28 -10.26 -7.94 2.70
CA LYS A 28 -11.56 -8.45 3.21
C LYS A 28 -11.69 -9.97 2.99
N ILE A 29 -11.20 -10.48 1.86
CA ILE A 29 -11.24 -11.92 1.53
C ILE A 29 -10.34 -12.76 2.45
N SER A 30 -9.14 -12.26 2.80
CA SER A 30 -8.21 -12.98 3.67
C SER A 30 -8.59 -12.91 5.15
N HIS A 31 -9.39 -11.92 5.55
CA HIS A 31 -9.81 -11.70 6.94
C HIS A 31 -11.33 -11.47 7.05
N PRO A 32 -12.16 -12.47 6.69
CA PRO A 32 -13.61 -12.30 6.58
C PRO A 32 -14.32 -12.06 7.93
N THR A 33 -13.62 -12.31 9.05
CA THR A 33 -14.15 -12.08 10.40
C THR A 33 -13.87 -10.67 10.93
N LEU A 34 -13.04 -9.88 10.23
CA LEU A 34 -12.83 -8.48 10.60
C LEU A 34 -14.06 -7.70 10.15
N ASN A 35 -14.64 -6.93 11.06
CA ASN A 35 -15.83 -6.16 10.77
C ASN A 35 -15.56 -5.20 9.59
N ASN A 36 -16.32 -5.35 8.51
CA ASN A 36 -16.16 -4.56 7.29
C ASN A 36 -16.80 -3.16 7.40
N THR A 37 -17.37 -2.81 8.56
CA THR A 37 -17.91 -1.46 8.76
C THR A 37 -16.77 -0.46 8.91
N SER A 38 -16.81 0.53 8.04
CA SER A 38 -16.03 1.76 8.08
C SER A 38 -16.95 2.91 8.52
N PRO A 39 -16.43 3.96 9.19
CA PRO A 39 -17.12 5.23 9.38
C PRO A 39 -17.82 5.77 8.12
N LEU A 40 -17.29 5.51 6.91
CA LEU A 40 -17.94 5.86 5.65
C LEU A 40 -19.23 5.05 5.43
N SER A 41 -19.15 3.73 5.56
CA SER A 41 -20.30 2.83 5.38
C SER A 41 -21.40 3.06 6.42
N GLU A 42 -21.03 3.62 7.58
CA GLU A 42 -21.97 4.01 8.64
C GLU A 42 -22.54 5.42 8.45
N GLY A 43 -22.09 6.17 7.44
CA GLY A 43 -22.49 7.55 7.18
C GLY A 43 -22.00 8.56 8.22
N VAL A 44 -20.97 8.20 9.00
CA VAL A 44 -20.34 9.08 10.00
C VAL A 44 -19.44 10.12 9.34
N ILE A 45 -18.84 9.77 8.20
CA ILE A 45 -18.01 10.64 7.36
C ILE A 45 -18.48 10.59 5.91
N ASN A 46 -18.15 11.61 5.13
CA ASN A 46 -18.46 11.69 3.70
C ASN A 46 -17.19 11.55 2.83
N GLN A 47 -17.36 11.53 1.50
CA GLN A 47 -16.24 11.38 0.56
C GLN A 47 -15.22 12.52 0.64
N TYR A 48 -15.65 13.74 0.94
CA TYR A 48 -14.75 14.87 1.12
C TYR A 48 -13.90 14.72 2.37
N ASP A 49 -14.45 14.20 3.47
CA ASP A 49 -13.67 13.92 4.68
C ASP A 49 -12.55 12.90 4.41
N ILE A 50 -12.84 11.87 3.59
CA ILE A 50 -11.83 10.89 3.17
C ILE A 50 -10.79 11.54 2.27
N TRP A 51 -11.22 12.32 1.28
CA TRP A 51 -10.32 13.05 0.41
C TRP A 51 -9.36 13.96 1.21
N GLN A 52 -9.88 14.65 2.24
CA GLN A 52 -9.05 15.46 3.14
C GLN A 52 -8.07 14.62 3.95
N PHE A 53 -8.53 13.50 4.51
CA PHE A 53 -7.70 12.56 5.25
C PHE A 53 -6.56 12.00 4.38
N LEU A 54 -6.85 11.49 3.18
CA LEU A 54 -5.84 10.92 2.28
C LEU A 54 -4.81 11.96 1.83
N ASN A 55 -5.20 13.23 1.66
CA ASN A 55 -4.28 14.33 1.37
C ASN A 55 -3.26 14.60 2.47
N GLN A 56 -3.52 14.18 3.72
CA GLN A 56 -2.56 14.28 4.82
C GLN A 56 -1.44 13.23 4.73
N LYS A 57 -1.52 12.32 3.74
CA LYS A 57 -0.58 11.23 3.50
C LYS A 57 -0.43 10.30 4.71
N PRO A 58 -1.56 9.74 5.22
CA PRO A 58 -1.56 8.88 6.39
C PRO A 58 -0.71 7.62 6.15
N VAL A 59 -0.35 6.95 7.24
CA VAL A 59 0.27 5.62 7.15
C VAL A 59 -0.80 4.57 6.88
N GLU A 60 -0.42 3.46 6.26
CA GLU A 60 -1.35 2.39 5.89
C GLU A 60 -2.27 1.89 7.03
N PRO A 61 -1.80 1.69 8.28
CA PRO A 61 -2.70 1.30 9.37
C PRO A 61 -3.81 2.31 9.64
N GLU A 62 -3.54 3.62 9.53
CA GLU A 62 -4.56 4.66 9.70
C GLU A 62 -5.59 4.61 8.56
N VAL A 63 -5.16 4.27 7.35
CA VAL A 63 -6.08 4.04 6.21
C VAL A 63 -7.03 2.87 6.54
N PHE A 64 -6.52 1.79 7.13
CA PHE A 64 -7.37 0.66 7.53
C PHE A 64 -8.33 1.00 8.67
N GLU A 65 -7.90 1.83 9.62
CA GLU A 65 -8.78 2.29 10.70
C GLU A 65 -9.97 3.09 10.17
N LEU A 66 -9.77 3.93 9.14
CA LEU A 66 -10.82 4.77 8.58
C LEU A 66 -11.66 4.05 7.50
N LEU A 67 -11.02 3.33 6.59
CA LEU A 67 -11.66 2.76 5.40
C LEU A 67 -11.96 1.26 5.53
N GLY A 68 -11.44 0.61 6.57
CA GLY A 68 -11.44 -0.85 6.68
C GLY A 68 -10.36 -1.48 5.79
N LEU A 69 -10.43 -2.81 5.64
CA LEU A 69 -9.53 -3.53 4.73
C LEU A 69 -9.96 -3.33 3.27
N PRO A 70 -9.01 -3.31 2.32
CA PRO A 70 -9.33 -3.25 0.90
C PRO A 70 -9.94 -4.56 0.38
N ASP A 71 -10.71 -4.45 -0.69
CA ASP A 71 -11.27 -5.58 -1.43
C ASP A 71 -10.18 -6.35 -2.17
N SER A 72 -9.23 -5.63 -2.78
CA SER A 72 -8.08 -6.22 -3.45
C SER A 72 -6.85 -5.32 -3.36
N VAL A 73 -5.68 -5.93 -3.58
CA VAL A 73 -4.39 -5.24 -3.55
C VAL A 73 -3.61 -5.62 -4.79
N TRP A 74 -3.07 -4.62 -5.46
CA TRP A 74 -2.10 -4.79 -6.55
C TRP A 74 -0.76 -4.19 -6.15
N VAL A 75 0.33 -4.92 -6.39
CA VAL A 75 1.70 -4.44 -6.13
C VAL A 75 2.34 -4.13 -7.48
N SER A 76 2.94 -2.94 -7.58
CA SER A 76 3.68 -2.56 -8.79
C SER A 76 4.82 -3.52 -9.10
N ASP A 77 5.08 -3.75 -10.40
CA ASP A 77 6.13 -4.66 -10.87
C ASP A 77 7.54 -4.26 -10.38
N ASP A 78 7.76 -2.97 -10.15
CA ASP A 78 9.03 -2.44 -9.64
C ASP A 78 9.06 -2.32 -8.11
N GLU A 79 8.04 -2.85 -7.44
CA GLU A 79 7.93 -2.94 -5.98
C GLU A 79 8.12 -1.56 -5.31
N LYS A 80 7.65 -0.48 -5.93
CA LYS A 80 7.74 0.89 -5.35
C LYS A 80 6.49 1.31 -4.61
N TYR A 81 5.35 0.81 -5.05
CA TYR A 81 4.05 1.10 -4.46
C TYR A 81 3.10 -0.10 -4.57
N LYS A 82 2.05 -0.07 -3.77
CA LYS A 82 0.89 -0.95 -3.90
C LYS A 82 -0.39 -0.12 -3.92
N ILE A 83 -1.39 -0.62 -4.63
CA ILE A 83 -2.71 0.00 -4.72
C ILE A 83 -3.69 -0.83 -3.90
N LEU A 84 -4.40 -0.16 -3.00
CA LEU A 84 -5.51 -0.68 -2.22
C LEU A 84 -6.81 -0.30 -2.93
N TYR A 85 -7.60 -1.28 -3.34
CA TYR A 85 -8.88 -1.04 -4.00
C TYR A 85 -10.04 -1.21 -3.03
N TYR A 86 -10.96 -0.24 -3.03
CA TYR A 86 -12.17 -0.22 -2.21
C TYR A 86 -13.38 -0.07 -3.11
N TYR A 87 -14.26 -1.06 -3.12
CA TYR A 87 -15.56 -0.93 -3.77
C TYR A 87 -16.52 -0.19 -2.86
N ILE A 88 -17.09 0.91 -3.36
CA ILE A 88 -18.02 1.76 -2.62
C ILE A 88 -19.43 1.50 -3.14
N GLU A 89 -20.21 0.70 -2.41
CA GLU A 89 -21.52 0.19 -2.87
C GLU A 89 -22.50 1.29 -3.30
N PHE A 90 -22.53 2.43 -2.61
CA PHE A 90 -23.48 3.50 -2.95
C PHE A 90 -23.06 4.34 -4.18
N LEU A 91 -21.77 4.29 -4.55
CA LEU A 91 -21.27 4.90 -5.79
C LEU A 91 -21.29 3.91 -6.96
N ASP A 92 -21.37 2.61 -6.66
CA ASP A 92 -21.19 1.52 -7.64
C ASP A 92 -19.85 1.63 -8.39
N ASP A 93 -18.79 2.02 -7.67
CA ASP A 93 -17.46 2.23 -8.26
C ASP A 93 -16.32 1.83 -7.31
N TYR A 94 -15.14 1.59 -7.90
CA TYR A 94 -13.90 1.34 -7.19
C TYR A 94 -13.11 2.63 -6.97
N ASN A 95 -12.79 2.88 -5.71
CA ASN A 95 -11.86 3.91 -5.30
C ASN A 95 -10.50 3.27 -4.98
N SER A 96 -9.43 4.05 -5.08
CA SER A 96 -8.07 3.53 -4.91
C SER A 96 -7.17 4.40 -4.05
N VAL A 97 -6.31 3.75 -3.26
CA VAL A 97 -5.28 4.40 -2.45
C VAL A 97 -3.93 3.79 -2.79
N GLU A 98 -2.97 4.61 -3.22
CA GLU A 98 -1.60 4.21 -3.49
C GLU A 98 -0.74 4.36 -2.24
N ILE A 99 -0.09 3.28 -1.82
CA ILE A 99 0.85 3.25 -0.70
C ILE A 99 2.26 3.06 -1.21
N ASN A 100 3.17 3.96 -0.83
CA ASN A 100 4.60 3.78 -1.06
C ASN A 100 5.14 2.67 -0.16
N VAL A 101 5.70 1.59 -0.72
CA VAL A 101 6.10 0.42 0.10
C VAL A 101 7.33 0.66 0.97
N LYS A 102 8.09 1.75 0.74
CA LYS A 102 9.26 2.09 1.57
C LYS A 102 8.86 2.89 2.79
N THR A 103 7.94 3.84 2.63
CA THR A 103 7.50 4.71 3.73
C THR A 103 6.24 4.21 4.41
N MET A 104 5.51 3.29 3.77
CA MET A 104 4.20 2.78 4.19
C MET A 104 3.17 3.90 4.37
N LYS A 105 3.32 4.98 3.58
CA LYS A 105 2.42 6.15 3.55
C LYS A 105 1.70 6.25 2.22
N VAL A 106 0.52 6.85 2.25
CA VAL A 106 -0.21 7.26 1.05
C VAL A 106 0.68 8.18 0.21
N SER A 107 0.88 7.81 -1.05
CA SER A 107 1.59 8.60 -2.06
C SER A 107 0.65 9.28 -3.06
N SER A 108 -0.45 8.62 -3.40
CA SER A 108 -1.49 9.09 -4.32
C SER A 108 -2.82 8.39 -4.00
N PHE A 109 -3.93 8.84 -4.58
CA PHE A 109 -5.23 8.18 -4.50
C PHE A 109 -6.17 8.70 -5.59
N GLU A 110 -7.18 7.89 -5.92
CA GLU A 110 -8.34 8.27 -6.74
C GLU A 110 -9.57 8.05 -5.86
N TRP A 111 -10.17 9.17 -5.45
CA TRP A 111 -11.28 9.17 -4.50
C TRP A 111 -12.25 10.32 -4.81
N ASP A 112 -13.44 10.00 -5.33
CA ASP A 112 -14.47 10.93 -5.80
C ASP A 112 -15.90 10.62 -5.31
#